data_AF-A0A8S9YV50-F1
#
_entry.id   AF-A0A8S9YV50-F1
#
_cell.length_a   1.000
_cell.length_b   1.000
_cell.length_c   1.000
_cell.angle_alpha   90.00
_cell.angle_beta   90.00
_cell.angle_gamma   90.00
#
_symmetry.space_group_name_H-M   'P 1'
#
loop_
_entity.id
_entity.type
_entity.pdbx_description
1 polymer ?
#
loop_
_entity_poly.entity_id
_entity_poly.type
_entity_poly.pdbx_seq_one_letter_code
_entity_poly.pdbx_strand_id
1 'polypeptide(L)'
;MKRYTQNSMSKEEIVATAKYGNIRLITELCLQQQLLDILPSLSEFVSLEHLDVSCNKLKRLDFISSCTTITTLLVYDNELEHLNDIERLFNLSTLHAQYNRIPEVDKCFTKLTNITDLRLDANRITQVPEDAFVRCTRLTNLDLSYNLLESVEFIAYIPNLAYLSLSHNHIRSIDPLAKCPKLLDADVSDNLLMDHSLNSEGYRVIQRLNLSNNSITEMNDVEPVITLISLNLCNNKLTKLPNLHSTFPKLETLELWGNQLEDTEHLLNNLTKCENLREVSFDESMSKPDAGDSDNFSNRLITQMPQLVRVNGKEVRKIDAPKSSGVAQTYARQRQVYDLIEKQLSSLTQITSPMIASVNKSYDIIQELLTKVDEDMRQRSELALVEAQNPTSPGIQTKLNEALDFASSATNKSS
;
A
#
# COMPACT_ATOMS: atom_id res chain seq x y z
N MET A 1 -34.19 -1.05 18.64
CA MET A 1 -32.93 -1.81 18.79
C MET A 1 -32.71 -2.65 17.54
N LYS A 2 -31.89 -2.19 16.58
CA LYS A 2 -31.46 -3.02 15.45
C LYS A 2 -30.42 -4.01 15.99
N ARG A 3 -30.75 -5.31 16.02
CA ARG A 3 -29.78 -6.38 16.27
C ARG A 3 -28.88 -6.44 15.04
N TYR A 4 -27.66 -5.92 15.15
CA TYR A 4 -26.60 -6.26 14.22
C TYR A 4 -26.25 -7.73 14.46
N THR A 5 -26.69 -8.62 13.57
CA THR A 5 -26.20 -10.00 13.56
C THR A 5 -24.76 -9.97 13.11
N GLN A 6 -23.82 -10.14 14.06
CA GLN A 6 -22.39 -10.24 13.76
C GLN A 6 -22.14 -11.49 12.90
N ASN A 7 -21.45 -11.34 11.77
CA ASN A 7 -21.12 -12.48 10.91
C ASN A 7 -19.82 -13.15 11.40
N SER A 8 -19.94 -14.42 11.82
CA SER A 8 -18.84 -15.27 12.28
C SER A 8 -19.10 -16.70 11.80
N MET A 9 -18.04 -17.47 11.53
CA MET A 9 -18.18 -18.90 11.23
C MET A 9 -18.27 -19.74 12.50
N SER A 10 -19.07 -20.80 12.44
CA SER A 10 -19.08 -21.90 13.41
C SER A 10 -17.88 -22.82 13.21
N LYS A 11 -17.60 -23.64 14.23
CA LYS A 11 -16.54 -24.65 14.17
C LYS A 11 -16.76 -25.62 13.02
N GLU A 12 -18.00 -26.07 12.82
CA GLU A 12 -18.39 -27.02 11.79
C GLU A 12 -18.16 -26.44 10.39
N GLU A 13 -18.45 -25.15 10.18
CA GLU A 13 -18.18 -24.45 8.93
C GLU A 13 -16.66 -24.33 8.66
N ILE A 14 -15.87 -24.02 9.69
CA ILE A 14 -14.41 -23.93 9.54
C ILE A 14 -13.82 -25.30 9.22
N VAL A 15 -14.26 -26.36 9.91
CA VAL A 15 -13.83 -27.73 9.59
C VAL A 15 -14.28 -28.14 8.19
N ALA A 16 -15.44 -27.70 7.71
CA ALA A 16 -15.84 -27.96 6.32
C ALA A 16 -14.91 -27.26 5.30
N THR A 17 -14.36 -26.09 5.63
CA THR A 17 -13.36 -25.42 4.79
C THR A 17 -11.98 -26.06 4.85
N ALA A 18 -11.61 -26.66 5.98
CA ALA A 18 -10.35 -27.38 6.13
C ALA A 18 -10.49 -28.84 5.65
N LYS A 19 -9.72 -29.25 4.65
CA LYS A 19 -9.80 -30.60 4.01
C LYS A 19 -9.48 -31.80 4.93
N TYR A 20 -9.50 -31.66 6.25
CA TYR A 20 -9.03 -32.64 7.23
C TYR A 20 -10.08 -32.98 8.30
N GLY A 21 -10.14 -34.25 8.70
CA GLY A 21 -11.11 -34.74 9.69
C GLY A 21 -10.76 -34.49 11.16
N ASN A 22 -9.60 -33.90 11.48
CA ASN A 22 -9.20 -33.57 12.86
C ASN A 22 -8.63 -32.15 12.96
N ILE A 23 -9.38 -31.27 13.63
CA ILE A 23 -9.08 -29.85 13.80
C ILE A 23 -7.72 -29.59 14.46
N ARG A 24 -7.27 -30.51 15.32
CA ARG A 24 -6.01 -30.37 16.07
C ARG A 24 -4.76 -30.60 15.22
N LEU A 25 -4.91 -31.18 14.02
CA LEU A 25 -3.80 -31.43 13.09
C LEU A 25 -3.71 -30.39 11.97
N ILE A 26 -4.65 -29.45 11.94
CA ILE A 26 -4.67 -28.40 10.91
C ILE A 26 -3.52 -27.43 11.19
N THR A 27 -2.58 -27.36 10.24
CA THR A 27 -1.44 -26.44 10.27
C THR A 27 -1.68 -25.18 9.45
N GLU A 28 -2.62 -25.22 8.50
CA GLU A 28 -2.95 -24.13 7.61
C GLU A 28 -4.46 -23.93 7.56
N LEU A 29 -4.91 -22.69 7.79
CA LEU A 29 -6.32 -22.33 7.72
C LEU A 29 -6.48 -21.06 6.90
N CYS A 30 -7.30 -21.13 5.85
CA CYS A 30 -7.65 -20.00 4.99
C CYS A 30 -9.15 -19.72 5.09
N LEU A 31 -9.49 -18.54 5.61
CA LEU A 31 -10.83 -17.99 5.77
C LEU A 31 -10.97 -16.66 5.00
N GLN A 32 -10.28 -16.55 3.86
CA GLN A 32 -10.33 -15.35 3.02
C GLN A 32 -11.73 -15.14 2.41
N GLN A 33 -12.17 -13.88 2.29
CA GLN A 33 -13.42 -13.50 1.60
C GLN A 33 -14.69 -14.15 2.17
N GLN A 34 -14.75 -14.36 3.50
CA GLN A 34 -15.90 -14.96 4.19
C GLN A 34 -16.87 -13.92 4.77
N LEU A 35 -16.63 -12.62 4.51
CA LEU A 35 -17.41 -11.50 5.05
C LEU A 35 -17.48 -11.48 6.59
N LEU A 36 -16.43 -11.99 7.26
CA LEU A 36 -16.40 -12.08 8.73
C LEU A 36 -16.29 -10.70 9.36
N ASP A 37 -17.17 -10.39 10.29
CA ASP A 37 -17.04 -9.19 11.15
C ASP A 37 -16.30 -9.52 12.45
N ILE A 38 -16.25 -10.82 12.82
CA ILE A 38 -15.60 -11.35 14.02
C ILE A 38 -14.77 -12.57 13.67
N LEU A 39 -13.56 -12.64 14.24
CA LEU A 39 -12.71 -13.82 14.12
C LEU A 39 -13.33 -14.95 14.95
N PRO A 40 -13.63 -16.13 14.37
CA PRO A 40 -14.17 -17.24 15.13
C PRO A 40 -13.12 -17.77 16.12
N SER A 41 -13.58 -18.43 17.19
CA SER A 41 -12.66 -19.02 18.18
C SER A 41 -11.75 -20.08 17.55
N LEU A 42 -10.44 -19.87 17.63
CA LEU A 42 -9.41 -20.77 17.10
C LEU A 42 -8.70 -21.63 18.17
N SER A 43 -9.21 -21.65 19.40
CA SER A 43 -8.55 -22.29 20.56
C SER A 43 -8.27 -23.80 20.43
N GLU A 44 -9.00 -24.50 19.56
CA GLU A 44 -8.77 -25.94 19.31
C GLU A 44 -7.74 -26.23 18.21
N PHE A 45 -7.35 -25.23 17.42
CA PHE A 45 -6.37 -25.35 16.34
C PHE A 45 -4.94 -25.25 16.89
N VAL A 46 -4.59 -26.20 17.76
CA VAL A 46 -3.34 -26.21 18.55
C VAL A 46 -2.06 -26.41 17.73
N SER A 47 -2.18 -26.78 16.46
CA SER A 47 -1.05 -26.97 15.53
C SER A 47 -1.05 -25.93 14.40
N LEU A 48 -1.86 -24.87 14.49
CA LEU A 48 -1.99 -23.89 13.44
C LEU A 48 -0.72 -23.04 13.29
N GLU A 49 -0.10 -23.10 12.12
CA GLU A 49 1.12 -22.36 11.80
C GLU A 49 0.84 -21.21 10.82
N HIS A 50 -0.08 -21.42 9.88
CA HIS A 50 -0.44 -20.43 8.85
C HIS A 50 -1.93 -20.11 8.95
N LEU A 51 -2.25 -18.85 9.18
CA LEU A 51 -3.62 -18.35 9.22
C LEU A 51 -3.78 -17.21 8.22
N ASP A 52 -4.73 -17.39 7.30
CA ASP A 52 -5.17 -16.34 6.39
C ASP A 52 -6.64 -16.01 6.68
N VAL A 53 -6.89 -14.78 7.12
CA VAL A 53 -8.22 -14.21 7.37
C VAL A 53 -8.39 -12.89 6.61
N SER A 54 -7.63 -12.72 5.54
CA SER A 54 -7.64 -11.52 4.69
C SER A 54 -8.98 -11.30 3.96
N CYS A 55 -9.19 -10.09 3.43
CA CYS A 55 -10.38 -9.72 2.67
C CYS A 55 -11.69 -10.01 3.44
N ASN A 56 -11.73 -9.64 4.71
CA ASN A 56 -12.91 -9.75 5.58
C ASN A 56 -13.29 -8.36 6.12
N LYS A 57 -14.07 -8.29 7.20
CA LYS A 57 -14.51 -7.06 7.86
C LYS A 57 -14.08 -7.03 9.32
N LEU A 58 -13.00 -7.73 9.65
CA LEU A 58 -12.50 -7.87 11.02
C LEU A 58 -12.02 -6.51 11.52
N LYS A 59 -12.50 -6.11 12.70
CA LYS A 59 -12.01 -4.91 13.40
C LYS A 59 -10.94 -5.20 14.45
N ARG A 60 -10.89 -6.47 14.89
CA ARG A 60 -10.01 -7.00 15.92
C ARG A 60 -9.68 -8.44 15.60
N LEU A 61 -8.62 -8.96 16.21
CA LEU A 61 -8.21 -10.36 16.10
C LEU A 61 -8.49 -11.09 17.42
N ASP A 62 -9.70 -10.92 17.95
CA ASP A 62 -10.15 -11.59 19.17
C ASP A 62 -9.84 -13.10 19.08
N PHE A 63 -9.41 -13.72 20.18
CA PHE A 63 -9.05 -15.14 20.30
C PHE A 63 -7.74 -15.59 19.64
N ILE A 64 -7.09 -14.78 18.80
CA ILE A 64 -5.84 -15.18 18.12
C ILE A 64 -4.70 -15.45 19.09
N SER A 65 -4.72 -14.81 20.26
CA SER A 65 -3.70 -14.94 21.29
C SER A 65 -3.58 -16.36 21.89
N SER A 66 -4.54 -17.25 21.60
CA SER A 66 -4.47 -18.68 21.95
C SER A 66 -3.66 -19.52 20.96
N CYS A 67 -3.48 -19.05 19.72
CA CYS A 67 -2.79 -19.76 18.65
C CYS A 67 -1.29 -19.45 18.62
N THR A 68 -0.57 -19.76 19.71
CA THR A 68 0.84 -19.38 19.88
C THR A 68 1.81 -20.08 18.92
N THR A 69 1.34 -21.06 18.15
CA THR A 69 2.11 -21.78 17.12
C THR A 69 2.18 -21.04 15.78
N ILE A 70 1.37 -19.99 15.58
CA ILE A 70 1.33 -19.25 14.31
C ILE A 70 2.71 -18.65 14.00
N THR A 71 3.19 -18.94 12.79
CA THR A 71 4.42 -18.40 12.19
C THR A 71 4.09 -17.44 11.05
N THR A 72 2.96 -17.60 10.38
CA THR A 72 2.50 -16.74 9.29
C THR A 72 1.05 -16.30 9.53
N LEU A 73 0.83 -14.99 9.57
CA LEU A 73 -0.49 -14.39 9.74
C LEU A 73 -0.78 -13.39 8.63
N LEU A 74 -1.84 -13.67 7.85
CA LEU A 74 -2.33 -12.79 6.80
C LEU A 74 -3.69 -12.23 7.22
N VAL A 75 -3.75 -10.92 7.42
CA VAL A 75 -4.94 -10.17 7.88
C VAL A 75 -5.20 -8.94 7.02
N TYR A 76 -4.60 -8.89 5.83
CA TYR A 76 -4.73 -7.76 4.92
C TYR A 76 -6.17 -7.57 4.41
N ASP A 77 -6.51 -6.35 4.00
CA ASP A 77 -7.85 -6.00 3.50
C ASP A 77 -8.95 -6.35 4.52
N ASN A 78 -8.87 -5.70 5.68
CA ASN A 78 -9.82 -5.80 6.78
C ASN A 78 -10.12 -4.38 7.35
N GLU A 79 -10.79 -4.30 8.49
CA GLU A 79 -11.06 -3.05 9.18
C GLU A 79 -10.31 -2.92 10.52
N LEU A 80 -9.13 -3.57 10.65
CA LEU A 80 -8.39 -3.60 11.91
C LEU A 80 -7.98 -2.19 12.33
N GLU A 81 -8.22 -1.88 13.60
CA GLU A 81 -7.85 -0.59 14.20
C GLU A 81 -6.62 -0.71 15.12
N HIS A 82 -6.19 -1.93 15.46
CA HIS A 82 -5.03 -2.24 16.29
C HIS A 82 -4.56 -3.68 16.04
N LEU A 83 -3.35 -3.98 16.50
CA LEU A 83 -2.70 -5.28 16.42
C LEU A 83 -2.30 -5.84 17.79
N ASN A 84 -2.62 -5.17 18.89
CA ASN A 84 -2.29 -5.63 20.25
C ASN A 84 -2.65 -7.10 20.56
N ASP A 85 -3.67 -7.66 19.92
CA ASP A 85 -4.10 -9.06 20.05
C ASP A 85 -2.99 -10.08 19.73
N ILE A 86 -2.00 -9.70 18.91
CA ILE A 86 -0.92 -10.60 18.47
C ILE A 86 0.24 -10.71 19.48
N GLU A 87 0.19 -10.03 20.63
CA GLU A 87 1.30 -9.96 21.59
C GLU A 87 1.83 -11.35 22.03
N ARG A 88 1.00 -12.39 21.99
CA ARG A 88 1.36 -13.77 22.36
C ARG A 88 1.90 -14.63 21.22
N LEU A 89 1.93 -14.12 19.99
CA LEU A 89 2.41 -14.87 18.82
C LEU A 89 3.94 -14.82 18.73
N PHE A 90 4.62 -15.36 19.73
CA PHE A 90 6.09 -15.27 19.85
C PHE A 90 6.86 -15.95 18.69
N ASN A 91 6.20 -16.87 17.98
CA ASN A 91 6.75 -17.58 16.82
C ASN A 91 6.46 -16.89 15.49
N LEU A 92 5.72 -15.77 15.49
CA LEU A 92 5.34 -15.06 14.29
C LEU A 92 6.60 -14.57 13.55
N SER A 93 6.75 -15.04 12.31
CA SER A 93 7.83 -14.69 11.39
C SER A 93 7.35 -13.73 10.31
N THR A 94 6.11 -13.92 9.84
CA THR A 94 5.54 -13.13 8.74
C THR A 94 4.19 -12.57 9.16
N LEU A 95 4.03 -11.24 9.07
CA LEU A 95 2.76 -10.56 9.30
C LEU A 95 2.43 -9.63 8.13
N HIS A 96 1.32 -9.92 7.45
CA HIS A 96 0.77 -9.07 6.39
C HIS A 96 -0.54 -8.47 6.87
N ALA A 97 -0.53 -7.18 7.19
CA ALA A 97 -1.67 -6.44 7.72
C ALA A 97 -1.97 -5.15 6.92
N GLN A 98 -1.57 -5.13 5.65
CA GLN A 98 -1.84 -4.01 4.75
C GLN A 98 -3.34 -3.82 4.44
N TYR A 99 -3.74 -2.63 3.98
CA TYR A 99 -5.15 -2.30 3.72
C TYR A 99 -6.04 -2.50 4.95
N ASN A 100 -5.66 -1.88 6.07
CA ASN A 100 -6.44 -1.83 7.31
C ASN A 100 -6.66 -0.36 7.74
N ARG A 101 -7.09 -0.12 8.99
CA ARG A 101 -7.37 1.21 9.53
C ARG A 101 -6.51 1.53 10.75
N ILE A 102 -5.32 0.94 10.83
CA ILE A 102 -4.41 1.05 11.99
C ILE A 102 -3.85 2.48 12.05
N PRO A 103 -4.07 3.24 13.15
CA PRO A 103 -3.61 4.62 13.28
C PRO A 103 -2.19 4.76 13.85
N GLU A 104 -1.71 3.75 14.57
CA GLU A 104 -0.38 3.73 15.20
C GLU A 104 0.15 2.30 15.33
N VAL A 105 1.48 2.15 15.37
CA VAL A 105 2.11 0.85 15.64
C VAL A 105 2.10 0.56 17.14
N ASP A 106 1.45 -0.53 17.53
CA ASP A 106 1.35 -0.98 18.91
C ASP A 106 2.69 -1.44 19.52
N LYS A 107 2.81 -1.37 20.85
CA LYS A 107 3.99 -1.91 21.57
C LYS A 107 4.09 -3.44 21.59
N CYS A 108 3.09 -4.16 21.08
CA CYS A 108 3.08 -5.62 21.04
C CYS A 108 4.26 -6.19 20.23
N PHE A 109 4.77 -5.44 19.23
CA PHE A 109 5.93 -5.83 18.42
C PHE A 109 7.20 -6.07 19.26
N THR A 110 7.32 -5.45 20.45
CA THR A 110 8.42 -5.73 21.39
C THR A 110 8.45 -7.19 21.88
N LYS A 111 7.37 -7.96 21.70
CA LYS A 111 7.31 -9.40 22.02
C LYS A 111 7.59 -10.30 20.83
N LEU A 112 7.51 -9.79 19.60
CA LEU A 112 7.62 -10.55 18.36
C LEU A 112 9.08 -10.66 17.91
N THR A 113 9.87 -11.45 18.65
CA THR A 113 11.32 -11.56 18.42
C THR A 113 11.70 -12.33 17.15
N ASN A 114 10.75 -13.08 16.58
CA ASN A 114 10.99 -13.91 15.39
C ASN A 114 10.57 -13.25 14.08
N ILE A 115 9.94 -12.08 14.10
CA ILE A 115 9.42 -11.44 12.90
C ILE A 115 10.57 -11.10 11.94
N THR A 116 10.42 -11.48 10.68
CA THR A 116 11.37 -11.26 9.59
C THR A 116 10.80 -10.35 8.51
N ASP A 117 9.49 -10.48 8.26
CA ASP A 117 8.75 -9.77 7.21
C ASP A 117 7.48 -9.16 7.80
N LEU A 118 7.39 -7.83 7.72
CA LEU A 118 6.27 -7.06 8.27
C LEU A 118 5.75 -6.09 7.21
N ARG A 119 4.48 -6.30 6.81
CA ARG A 119 3.75 -5.40 5.91
C ARG A 119 2.62 -4.71 6.66
N LEU A 120 2.72 -3.39 6.74
CA LEU A 120 1.75 -2.47 7.34
C LEU A 120 1.35 -1.37 6.35
N ASP A 121 1.59 -1.59 5.06
CA ASP A 121 1.27 -0.62 4.01
C ASP A 121 -0.23 -0.35 3.89
N ALA A 122 -0.60 0.78 3.28
CA ALA A 122 -2.00 1.18 3.07
C ALA A 122 -2.83 1.14 4.37
N ASN A 123 -2.31 1.76 5.43
CA ASN A 123 -3.00 1.96 6.71
C ASN A 123 -3.19 3.46 6.97
N ARG A 124 -3.38 3.86 8.23
CA ARG A 124 -3.52 5.26 8.66
C ARG A 124 -2.45 5.62 9.69
N ILE A 125 -1.30 4.96 9.64
CA ILE A 125 -0.27 5.05 10.67
C ILE A 125 0.33 6.45 10.64
N THR A 126 0.13 7.21 11.70
CA THR A 126 0.76 8.53 11.89
C THR A 126 2.00 8.46 12.77
N GLN A 127 2.10 7.43 13.62
CA GLN A 127 3.18 7.31 14.62
C GLN A 127 3.64 5.86 14.79
N VAL A 128 4.94 5.73 15.02
CA VAL A 128 5.60 4.49 15.44
C VAL A 128 6.45 4.82 16.67
N PRO A 129 6.21 4.18 17.83
CA PRO A 129 7.08 4.34 18.98
C PRO A 129 8.53 4.00 18.62
N GLU A 130 9.51 4.79 19.10
CA GLU A 130 10.93 4.59 18.76
C GLU A 130 11.42 3.17 19.07
N ASP A 131 10.93 2.57 20.15
CA ASP A 131 11.31 1.25 20.61
C ASP A 131 10.38 0.12 20.13
N ALA A 132 9.39 0.40 19.28
CA ALA A 132 8.38 -0.57 18.86
C ALA A 132 8.98 -1.88 18.33
N PHE A 133 10.09 -1.78 17.59
CA PHE A 133 10.76 -2.89 16.93
C PHE A 133 12.12 -3.25 17.56
N VAL A 134 12.47 -2.69 18.72
CA VAL A 134 13.82 -2.86 19.32
C VAL A 134 14.19 -4.33 19.60
N ARG A 135 13.19 -5.19 19.80
CA ARG A 135 13.36 -6.64 20.03
C ARG A 135 13.14 -7.49 18.79
N CYS A 136 12.73 -6.90 17.67
CA CYS A 136 12.55 -7.57 16.38
C CYS A 136 13.90 -7.78 15.69
N THR A 137 14.81 -8.51 16.35
CA THR A 137 16.20 -8.67 15.91
C THR A 137 16.34 -9.47 14.62
N ARG A 138 15.27 -10.13 14.15
CA ARG A 138 15.26 -10.86 12.87
C ARG A 138 14.56 -10.10 11.74
N LEU A 139 14.01 -8.91 12.01
CA LEU A 139 13.28 -8.12 11.03
C LEU A 139 14.24 -7.62 9.95
N THR A 140 14.04 -8.08 8.72
CA THR A 140 14.83 -7.70 7.55
C THR A 140 14.02 -6.88 6.54
N ASN A 141 12.70 -7.06 6.52
CA ASN A 141 11.80 -6.47 5.55
C ASN A 141 10.66 -5.74 6.27
N LEU A 142 10.57 -4.43 6.06
CA LEU A 142 9.52 -3.58 6.62
C LEU A 142 8.89 -2.72 5.53
N ASP A 143 7.58 -2.89 5.35
CA ASP A 143 6.77 -2.05 4.45
C ASP A 143 5.77 -1.23 5.27
N LEU A 144 5.95 0.09 5.23
CA LEU A 144 5.12 1.11 5.86
C LEU A 144 4.64 2.13 4.81
N SER A 145 4.68 1.77 3.52
CA SER A 145 4.21 2.64 2.45
C SER A 145 2.71 2.97 2.55
N TYR A 146 2.25 4.03 1.89
CA TYR A 146 0.85 4.46 1.90
C TYR A 146 0.30 4.63 3.32
N ASN A 147 1.01 5.41 4.13
CA ASN A 147 0.62 5.76 5.50
C ASN A 147 0.71 7.29 5.68
N LEU A 148 0.68 7.75 6.92
CA LEU A 148 0.66 9.17 7.28
C LEU A 148 1.87 9.55 8.14
N LEU A 149 3.00 8.86 7.99
CA LEU A 149 4.20 9.07 8.79
C LEU A 149 4.87 10.40 8.44
N GLU A 150 5.25 11.17 9.45
CA GLU A 150 6.04 12.39 9.29
C GLU A 150 7.52 12.21 9.66
N SER A 151 7.84 11.16 10.43
CA SER A 151 9.17 10.87 10.96
C SER A 151 9.47 9.37 10.92
N VAL A 152 10.76 9.04 10.86
CA VAL A 152 11.27 7.65 10.75
C VAL A 152 12.33 7.32 11.79
N GLU A 153 12.46 8.07 12.90
CA GLU A 153 13.50 7.84 13.93
C GLU A 153 13.53 6.39 14.46
N PHE A 154 12.38 5.73 14.54
CA PHE A 154 12.25 4.35 15.02
C PHE A 154 13.11 3.32 14.27
N ILE A 155 13.45 3.57 12.99
CA ILE A 155 14.22 2.62 12.18
C ILE A 155 15.66 2.45 12.68
N ALA A 156 16.20 3.47 13.37
CA ALA A 156 17.53 3.42 13.95
C ALA A 156 17.66 2.31 15.01
N TYR A 157 16.53 1.84 15.54
CA TYR A 157 16.44 0.78 16.54
C TYR A 157 16.16 -0.60 15.94
N ILE A 158 16.20 -0.76 14.62
CA ILE A 158 15.98 -2.03 13.91
C ILE A 158 17.32 -2.57 13.39
N PRO A 159 18.04 -3.40 14.17
CA PRO A 159 19.47 -3.66 13.94
C PRO A 159 19.78 -4.46 12.67
N ASN A 160 18.79 -5.19 12.13
CA ASN A 160 18.97 -6.08 10.99
C ASN A 160 18.10 -5.73 9.79
N LEU A 161 17.49 -4.54 9.78
CA LEU A 161 16.68 -4.09 8.66
C LEU A 161 17.53 -3.99 7.39
N ALA A 162 17.07 -4.63 6.32
CA ALA A 162 17.76 -4.67 5.03
C ALA A 162 16.96 -3.98 3.92
N TYR A 163 15.63 -4.08 3.99
CA TYR A 163 14.67 -3.55 3.03
C TYR A 163 13.60 -2.73 3.73
N LEU A 164 13.45 -1.49 3.31
CA LEU A 164 12.51 -0.54 3.89
C LEU A 164 11.70 0.14 2.78
N SER A 165 10.39 0.05 2.85
CA SER A 165 9.47 0.84 2.02
C SER A 165 8.70 1.82 2.89
N LEU A 166 8.79 3.10 2.54
CA LEU A 166 8.16 4.25 3.19
C LEU A 166 7.49 5.16 2.16
N SER A 167 7.27 4.67 0.94
CA SER A 167 6.68 5.47 -0.13
C SER A 167 5.28 5.96 0.23
N HIS A 168 4.84 7.08 -0.34
CA HIS A 168 3.51 7.64 -0.07
C HIS A 168 3.27 7.91 1.43
N ASN A 169 4.12 8.73 2.04
CA ASN A 169 4.00 9.21 3.41
C ASN A 169 4.18 10.75 3.44
N HIS A 170 4.35 11.34 4.63
CA HIS A 170 4.54 12.79 4.84
C HIS A 170 5.94 13.08 5.42
N ILE A 171 6.93 12.24 5.12
CA ILE A 171 8.27 12.29 5.71
C ILE A 171 9.05 13.48 5.17
N ARG A 172 9.75 14.19 6.07
CA ARG A 172 10.56 15.38 5.73
C ARG A 172 12.07 15.18 5.91
N SER A 173 12.49 14.15 6.65
CA SER A 173 13.90 13.79 6.82
C SER A 173 14.08 12.28 6.82
N ILE A 174 15.19 11.83 6.23
CA ILE A 174 15.63 10.43 6.18
C ILE A 174 17.01 10.24 6.82
N ASP A 175 17.42 11.18 7.67
CA ASP A 175 18.64 11.12 8.48
C ASP A 175 18.79 9.80 9.26
N PRO A 176 17.71 9.23 9.85
CA PRO A 176 17.83 7.99 10.61
C PRO A 176 18.28 6.78 9.79
N LEU A 177 18.12 6.78 8.46
CA LEU A 177 18.58 5.67 7.61
C LEU A 177 20.11 5.48 7.73
N ALA A 178 20.88 6.56 7.95
CA ALA A 178 22.33 6.49 8.11
C ALA A 178 22.76 5.71 9.37
N LYS A 179 21.86 5.58 10.36
CA LYS A 179 22.09 4.82 11.59
C LYS A 179 21.81 3.33 11.41
N CYS A 180 21.19 2.89 10.31
CA CYS A 180 20.84 1.49 10.08
C CYS A 180 22.06 0.72 9.53
N PRO A 181 22.66 -0.22 10.28
CA PRO A 181 23.94 -0.83 9.91
C PRO A 181 23.85 -1.87 8.79
N LYS A 182 22.65 -2.28 8.40
CA LYS A 182 22.40 -3.31 7.38
C LYS A 182 21.41 -2.91 6.29
N LEU A 183 20.97 -1.65 6.27
CA LEU A 183 19.97 -1.18 5.31
C LEU A 183 20.59 -1.09 3.92
N LEU A 184 20.14 -1.95 3.00
CA LEU A 184 20.66 -2.03 1.64
C LEU A 184 19.76 -1.28 0.65
N ASP A 185 18.46 -1.27 0.90
CA ASP A 185 17.44 -0.77 -0.01
C ASP A 185 16.41 0.05 0.75
N ALA A 186 16.20 1.30 0.33
CA ALA A 186 15.17 2.15 0.88
C ALA A 186 14.36 2.82 -0.23
N ASP A 187 13.05 2.66 -0.14
CA ASP A 187 12.10 3.46 -0.91
C ASP A 187 11.47 4.53 -0.02
N VAL A 188 11.73 5.79 -0.35
CA VAL A 188 11.19 6.98 0.32
C VAL A 188 10.56 7.92 -0.72
N SER A 189 10.10 7.36 -1.84
CA SER A 189 9.39 8.11 -2.88
C SER A 189 8.05 8.66 -2.38
N ASP A 190 7.48 9.63 -3.08
CA ASP A 190 6.15 10.17 -2.76
C ASP A 190 6.06 10.65 -1.30
N ASN A 191 7.01 11.49 -0.91
CA ASN A 191 7.13 12.09 0.42
C ASN A 191 7.30 13.61 0.31
N LEU A 192 7.67 14.26 1.41
CA LEU A 192 7.86 15.71 1.51
C LEU A 192 9.33 16.09 1.68
N LEU A 193 10.25 15.31 1.10
CA LEU A 193 11.69 15.56 1.18
C LEU A 193 12.10 16.79 0.36
N MET A 194 13.07 17.52 0.89
CA MET A 194 13.65 18.74 0.34
C MET A 194 15.18 18.66 0.39
N ASP A 195 15.89 19.71 -0.01
CA ASP A 195 17.35 19.71 -0.20
C ASP A 195 18.15 19.22 1.03
N HIS A 196 17.72 19.61 2.23
CA HIS A 196 18.42 19.27 3.49
C HIS A 196 18.09 17.88 4.03
N SER A 197 17.18 17.14 3.39
CA SER A 197 16.72 15.83 3.87
C SER A 197 17.79 14.73 3.73
N LEU A 198 18.93 15.02 3.09
CA LEU A 198 20.04 14.10 2.81
C LEU A 198 21.35 14.47 3.52
N ASN A 199 21.32 15.46 4.42
CA ASN A 199 22.53 16.10 4.98
C ASN A 199 23.22 15.29 6.10
N SER A 200 22.72 14.09 6.42
CA SER A 200 23.34 13.24 7.43
C SER A 200 24.67 12.64 6.98
N GLU A 201 25.64 12.68 7.89
CA GLU A 201 26.83 11.86 7.78
C GLU A 201 26.47 10.37 7.81
N GLY A 202 27.03 9.60 6.88
CA GLY A 202 27.22 8.17 7.12
C GLY A 202 26.18 7.19 6.57
N TYR A 203 25.60 7.44 5.40
CA TYR A 203 24.98 6.38 4.59
C TYR A 203 26.04 5.36 4.12
N ARG A 204 26.44 4.44 5.01
CA ARG A 204 27.62 3.56 4.83
C ARG A 204 27.35 2.27 4.08
N VAL A 205 26.10 1.83 4.02
CA VAL A 205 25.73 0.49 3.56
C VAL A 205 24.66 0.47 2.48
N ILE A 206 23.92 1.57 2.32
CA ILE A 206 22.81 1.66 1.36
C ILE A 206 23.33 1.52 -0.06
N GLN A 207 22.66 0.69 -0.85
CA GLN A 207 23.01 0.41 -2.23
C GLN A 207 21.96 0.94 -3.20
N ARG A 208 20.71 1.03 -2.76
CA ARG A 208 19.61 1.49 -3.60
C ARG A 208 18.75 2.45 -2.80
N LEU A 209 18.48 3.60 -3.39
CA LEU A 209 17.70 4.66 -2.77
C LEU A 209 16.74 5.26 -3.79
N ASN A 210 15.44 5.15 -3.51
CA ASN A 210 14.40 5.79 -4.30
C ASN A 210 13.90 7.05 -3.60
N LEU A 211 14.15 8.21 -4.21
CA LEU A 211 13.75 9.56 -3.76
C LEU A 211 12.77 10.21 -4.74
N SER A 212 12.18 9.43 -5.65
CA SER A 212 11.28 9.99 -6.67
C SER A 212 10.03 10.64 -6.06
N ASN A 213 9.37 11.53 -6.81
CA ASN A 213 8.16 12.23 -6.38
C ASN A 213 8.33 12.95 -5.02
N ASN A 214 9.39 13.73 -4.87
CA ASN A 214 9.64 14.59 -3.71
C ASN A 214 9.75 16.06 -4.14
N SER A 215 10.25 16.94 -3.29
CA SER A 215 10.45 18.37 -3.58
C SER A 215 11.91 18.80 -3.49
N ILE A 216 12.84 17.92 -3.86
CA ILE A 216 14.28 18.22 -3.86
C ILE A 216 14.60 19.15 -5.05
N THR A 217 15.22 20.29 -4.78
CA THR A 217 15.61 21.30 -5.78
C THR A 217 17.11 21.28 -6.07
N GLU A 218 17.91 20.97 -5.05
CA GLU A 218 19.36 20.81 -5.13
C GLU A 218 19.80 19.71 -4.15
N MET A 219 20.95 19.07 -4.42
CA MET A 219 21.55 18.08 -3.52
C MET A 219 22.94 18.54 -3.09
N ASN A 220 23.04 19.76 -2.57
CA ASN A 220 24.31 20.27 -2.06
C ASN A 220 24.66 19.60 -0.73
N ASP A 221 25.94 19.51 -0.41
CA ASP A 221 26.45 19.04 0.88
C ASP A 221 26.07 17.59 1.25
N VAL A 222 25.66 16.78 0.28
CA VAL A 222 25.50 15.33 0.45
C VAL A 222 26.90 14.70 0.58
N GLU A 223 27.18 14.15 1.76
CA GLU A 223 28.39 13.39 2.03
C GLU A 223 28.50 12.16 1.08
N PRO A 224 29.72 11.73 0.71
CA PRO A 224 29.88 10.61 -0.21
C PRO A 224 29.20 9.31 0.25
N VAL A 225 28.21 8.84 -0.52
CA VAL A 225 27.53 7.57 -0.34
C VAL A 225 28.22 6.51 -1.21
N ILE A 226 29.39 6.07 -0.75
CA ILE A 226 30.33 5.25 -1.53
C ILE A 226 29.83 3.84 -1.89
N THR A 227 28.70 3.41 -1.34
CA THR A 227 28.07 2.12 -1.59
C THR A 227 26.89 2.18 -2.56
N LEU A 228 26.42 3.38 -2.92
CA LEU A 228 25.22 3.54 -3.73
C LEU A 228 25.45 3.07 -5.17
N ILE A 229 24.56 2.20 -5.64
CA ILE A 229 24.57 1.57 -6.97
C ILE A 229 23.39 2.08 -7.81
N SER A 230 22.22 2.28 -7.18
CA SER A 230 21.02 2.79 -7.86
C SER A 230 20.43 3.97 -7.11
N LEU A 231 20.16 5.04 -7.85
CA LEU A 231 19.55 6.27 -7.33
C LEU A 231 18.40 6.70 -8.25
N ASN A 232 17.20 6.76 -7.69
CA ASN A 232 16.05 7.30 -8.39
C ASN A 232 15.69 8.69 -7.82
N LEU A 233 15.72 9.70 -8.69
CA LEU A 233 15.39 11.09 -8.38
C LEU A 233 14.28 11.63 -9.30
N CYS A 234 13.53 10.74 -9.97
CA CYS A 234 12.47 11.16 -10.89
C CYS A 234 11.44 12.07 -10.22
N ASN A 235 10.81 12.95 -10.99
CA ASN A 235 9.72 13.82 -10.54
C ASN A 235 10.07 14.61 -9.26
N ASN A 236 11.25 15.23 -9.27
CA ASN A 236 11.65 16.22 -8.27
C ASN A 236 11.68 17.60 -8.92
N LYS A 237 12.36 18.56 -8.29
CA LYS A 237 12.50 19.94 -8.80
C LYS A 237 13.97 20.26 -9.04
N LEU A 238 14.80 19.25 -9.33
CA LEU A 238 16.24 19.41 -9.44
C LEU A 238 16.60 20.36 -10.56
N THR A 239 17.31 21.44 -10.24
CA THR A 239 17.89 22.36 -11.22
C THR A 239 19.36 22.06 -11.50
N LYS A 240 20.03 21.41 -10.53
CA LYS A 240 21.43 21.00 -10.59
C LYS A 240 21.65 19.69 -9.83
N LEU A 241 22.70 18.98 -10.19
CA LEU A 241 23.15 17.76 -9.52
C LEU A 241 24.42 18.03 -8.71
N PRO A 242 24.67 17.25 -7.64
CA PRO A 242 25.97 17.29 -6.97
C PRO A 242 27.03 16.69 -7.88
N ASN A 243 28.29 16.76 -7.47
CA ASN A 243 29.36 16.11 -8.20
C ASN A 243 29.25 14.57 -8.10
N LEU A 244 28.54 13.94 -9.04
CA LEU A 244 28.08 12.56 -8.94
C LEU A 244 29.22 11.55 -8.77
N HIS A 245 30.34 11.75 -9.46
CA HIS A 245 31.47 10.82 -9.36
C HIS A 245 32.16 10.84 -7.99
N SER A 246 32.12 11.96 -7.27
CA SER A 246 32.65 12.04 -5.91
C SER A 246 31.62 11.63 -4.87
N THR A 247 30.36 11.98 -5.07
CA THR A 247 29.28 11.69 -4.11
C THR A 247 28.81 10.23 -4.22
N PHE A 248 28.73 9.68 -5.42
CA PHE A 248 28.24 8.32 -5.72
C PHE A 248 29.21 7.55 -6.65
N PRO A 249 30.44 7.25 -6.19
CA PRO A 249 31.49 6.68 -7.06
C PRO A 249 31.17 5.30 -7.65
N LYS A 250 30.21 4.56 -7.06
CA LYS A 250 29.77 3.23 -7.53
C LYS A 250 28.43 3.23 -8.27
N LEU A 251 27.90 4.41 -8.61
CA LEU A 251 26.59 4.52 -9.22
C LEU A 251 26.56 3.83 -10.60
N GLU A 252 25.63 2.89 -10.77
CA GLU A 252 25.39 2.15 -12.01
C GLU A 252 24.07 2.56 -12.67
N THR A 253 23.05 2.92 -11.89
CA THR A 253 21.73 3.34 -12.39
C THR A 253 21.36 4.69 -11.80
N LEU A 254 20.99 5.64 -12.66
CA LEU A 254 20.55 6.97 -12.27
C LEU A 254 19.28 7.37 -13.02
N GLU A 255 18.21 7.67 -12.29
CA GLU A 255 16.95 8.11 -12.89
C GLU A 255 16.63 9.57 -12.55
N LEU A 256 16.43 10.42 -13.58
CA LEU A 256 16.28 11.87 -13.46
C LEU A 256 15.07 12.44 -14.21
N TRP A 257 14.22 11.62 -14.82
CA TRP A 257 13.04 12.10 -15.55
C TRP A 257 12.15 13.00 -14.68
N GLY A 258 11.50 14.01 -15.26
CA GLY A 258 10.58 14.90 -14.55
C GLY A 258 11.28 15.87 -13.60
N ASN A 259 12.46 16.39 -13.98
CA ASN A 259 13.18 17.41 -13.22
C ASN A 259 13.31 18.72 -14.03
N GLN A 260 14.03 19.70 -13.49
CA GLN A 260 14.19 21.04 -14.08
C GLN A 260 15.66 21.30 -14.47
N LEU A 261 16.36 20.26 -14.95
CA LEU A 261 17.76 20.36 -15.35
C LEU A 261 17.87 21.03 -16.73
N GLU A 262 18.16 22.33 -16.75
CA GLU A 262 18.27 23.11 -18.00
C GLU A 262 19.71 23.15 -18.55
N ASP A 263 20.73 23.04 -17.69
CA ASP A 263 22.14 23.11 -18.08
C ASP A 263 22.66 21.73 -18.56
N THR A 264 22.43 21.46 -19.84
CA THR A 264 22.84 20.20 -20.48
C THR A 264 24.35 20.01 -20.53
N GLU A 265 25.15 21.08 -20.61
CA GLU A 265 26.62 20.98 -20.64
C GLU A 265 27.16 20.60 -19.28
N HIS A 266 26.65 21.22 -18.22
CA HIS A 266 27.01 20.84 -16.85
C HIS A 266 26.60 19.39 -16.55
N LEU A 267 25.38 18.99 -16.94
CA LEU A 267 24.91 17.62 -16.79
C LEU A 267 25.80 16.62 -17.53
N LEU A 268 26.15 16.88 -18.79
CA LEU A 268 27.05 16.03 -19.58
C LEU A 268 28.43 15.89 -18.91
N ASN A 269 29.02 17.01 -18.47
CA ASN A 269 30.32 17.03 -17.79
C ASN A 269 30.29 16.28 -16.44
N ASN A 270 29.14 16.21 -15.78
CA ASN A 270 28.97 15.49 -14.53
C ASN A 270 28.85 13.98 -14.79
N LEU A 271 27.95 13.58 -15.69
CA LEU A 271 27.69 12.18 -16.04
C LEU A 271 28.90 11.49 -16.66
N THR A 272 29.65 12.18 -17.53
CA THR A 272 30.84 11.61 -18.20
C THR A 272 31.97 11.22 -17.24
N LYS A 273 31.97 11.74 -16.02
CA LYS A 273 32.90 11.34 -14.96
C LYS A 273 32.46 10.08 -14.21
N CYS A 274 31.22 9.62 -14.40
CA CYS A 274 30.69 8.41 -13.76
C CYS A 274 31.05 7.16 -14.59
N GLU A 275 32.24 6.60 -14.34
CA GLU A 275 32.78 5.43 -15.06
C GLU A 275 31.94 4.15 -14.85
N ASN A 276 31.24 4.05 -13.72
CA ASN A 276 30.40 2.91 -13.38
C ASN A 276 28.97 3.02 -13.91
N LEU A 277 28.54 4.19 -14.40
CA LEU A 277 27.16 4.39 -14.84
C LEU A 277 26.87 3.52 -16.07
N ARG A 278 25.81 2.72 -16.00
CA ARG A 278 25.35 1.82 -17.07
C ARG A 278 24.00 2.23 -17.60
N GLU A 279 23.13 2.72 -16.73
CA GLU A 279 21.77 3.09 -17.08
C GLU A 279 21.47 4.50 -16.59
N VAL A 280 20.90 5.33 -17.47
CA VAL A 280 20.50 6.69 -17.12
C VAL A 280 19.17 7.05 -17.77
N SER A 281 18.29 7.72 -17.03
CA SER A 281 17.08 8.34 -17.57
C SER A 281 17.04 9.84 -17.28
N PHE A 282 16.54 10.62 -18.21
CA PHE A 282 16.36 12.08 -18.13
C PHE A 282 15.30 12.53 -19.14
N ASP A 283 14.79 13.76 -19.02
CA ASP A 283 13.75 14.26 -19.91
C ASP A 283 14.23 14.39 -21.36
N GLU A 284 13.48 13.80 -22.30
CA GLU A 284 13.76 13.93 -23.73
C GLU A 284 13.68 15.40 -24.20
N SER A 285 12.98 16.27 -23.47
CA SER A 285 12.93 17.73 -23.75
C SER A 285 14.26 18.45 -23.53
N MET A 286 15.24 17.82 -22.88
CA MET A 286 16.63 18.32 -22.82
C MET A 286 17.34 18.23 -24.18
N SER A 287 16.75 17.51 -25.15
CA SER A 287 17.18 17.54 -26.54
C SER A 287 16.44 18.65 -27.29
N LYS A 288 17.19 19.61 -27.87
CA LYS A 288 16.61 20.67 -28.70
C LYS A 288 15.99 20.03 -29.95
N PRO A 289 14.69 20.26 -30.25
CA PRO A 289 14.03 19.60 -31.39
C PRO A 289 14.62 19.98 -32.76
N ASP A 290 15.28 21.14 -32.87
CA ASP A 290 15.88 21.63 -34.12
C ASP A 290 17.41 21.42 -34.19
N ALA A 291 18.01 20.75 -33.20
CA ALA A 291 19.41 20.35 -33.28
C ALA A 291 19.53 19.10 -34.16
N GLY A 292 20.37 19.15 -35.21
CA GLY A 292 20.68 17.97 -36.01
C GLY A 292 21.18 16.81 -35.14
N ASP A 293 21.15 15.57 -35.67
CA ASP A 293 21.46 14.33 -34.92
C ASP A 293 22.77 14.38 -34.10
N SER A 294 23.76 15.20 -34.49
CA SER A 294 25.03 15.36 -33.76
C SER A 294 24.96 16.23 -32.50
N ASP A 295 23.96 17.12 -32.38
CA ASP A 295 23.76 18.02 -31.22
C ASP A 295 22.71 17.50 -30.24
N ASN A 296 22.09 16.34 -30.53
CA ASN A 296 21.19 15.69 -29.59
C ASN A 296 21.98 15.24 -28.35
N PHE A 297 21.58 15.74 -27.18
CA PHE A 297 22.20 15.43 -25.88
C PHE A 297 22.40 13.93 -25.67
N SER A 298 21.40 13.11 -26.01
CA SER A 298 21.48 11.64 -25.89
C SER A 298 22.60 11.05 -26.75
N ASN A 299 22.77 11.52 -27.99
CA ASN A 299 23.81 11.02 -28.88
C ASN A 299 25.21 11.42 -28.39
N ARG A 300 25.37 12.66 -27.90
CA ARG A 300 26.62 13.13 -27.28
C ARG A 300 26.97 12.31 -26.04
N LEU A 301 25.98 12.04 -25.19
CA LEU A 301 26.13 11.21 -23.99
C LEU A 301 26.57 9.78 -24.34
N ILE A 302 25.88 9.11 -25.27
CA ILE A 302 26.22 7.75 -25.75
C ILE A 302 27.62 7.71 -26.38
N THR A 303 28.03 8.78 -27.06
CA THR A 303 29.35 8.89 -27.69
C THR A 303 30.46 9.04 -26.65
N GLN A 304 30.25 9.87 -25.63
CA GLN A 304 31.25 10.16 -24.60
C GLN A 304 31.30 9.10 -23.49
N MET A 305 30.24 8.31 -23.32
CA MET A 305 30.14 7.27 -22.28
C MET A 305 30.00 5.88 -22.90
N PRO A 306 31.10 5.24 -23.35
CA PRO A 306 31.04 3.93 -24.00
C PRO A 306 30.54 2.79 -23.12
N GLN A 307 30.49 3.00 -21.80
CA GLN A 307 30.00 2.06 -20.80
C GLN A 307 28.46 2.04 -20.67
N LEU A 308 27.74 3.03 -21.22
CA LEU A 308 26.29 3.09 -21.12
C LEU A 308 25.63 1.97 -21.93
N VAL A 309 24.70 1.28 -21.28
CA VAL A 309 23.93 0.17 -21.80
C VAL A 309 22.52 0.62 -22.17
N ARG A 310 21.90 1.43 -21.31
CA ARG A 310 20.51 1.86 -21.45
C ARG A 310 20.37 3.36 -21.22
N VAL A 311 19.66 4.05 -22.11
CA VAL A 311 19.36 5.48 -22.00
C VAL A 311 17.86 5.68 -22.23
N ASN A 312 17.17 6.33 -21.30
CA ASN A 312 15.70 6.55 -21.35
C ASN A 312 14.92 5.25 -21.64
N GLY A 313 15.31 4.15 -20.99
CA GLY A 313 14.69 2.83 -21.18
C GLY A 313 15.09 2.08 -22.46
N LYS A 314 15.72 2.76 -23.44
CA LYS A 314 16.17 2.17 -24.71
C LYS A 314 17.56 1.57 -24.56
N GLU A 315 17.74 0.34 -25.03
CA GLU A 315 19.04 -0.32 -25.07
C GLU A 315 19.90 0.29 -26.18
N VAL A 316 21.05 0.87 -25.82
CA VAL A 316 21.99 1.52 -26.75
C VAL A 316 23.21 0.64 -27.03
N ARG A 317 23.51 -0.32 -26.15
CA ARG A 317 24.59 -1.29 -26.31
C ARG A 317 24.17 -2.63 -25.70
N LYS A 318 24.53 -3.73 -26.35
CA LYS A 318 24.30 -5.09 -25.83
C LYS A 318 25.18 -5.37 -24.64
N ILE A 319 24.61 -5.93 -23.59
CA ILE A 319 25.35 -6.43 -22.44
C ILE A 319 25.86 -7.85 -22.75
N ASP A 320 27.16 -8.08 -22.68
CA ASP A 320 27.66 -9.44 -22.39
C ASP A 320 27.31 -9.74 -20.93
N ALA A 321 26.47 -10.75 -20.69
CA ALA A 321 25.88 -11.05 -19.38
C ALA A 321 26.87 -10.80 -18.22
N PRO A 322 26.53 -9.94 -17.24
CA PRO A 322 27.45 -9.64 -16.15
C PRO A 322 27.74 -10.92 -15.36
N LYS A 323 29.03 -11.24 -15.19
CA LYS A 323 29.49 -12.13 -14.13
C LYS A 323 29.37 -11.40 -12.79
N SER A 324 28.16 -11.14 -12.31
CA SER A 324 27.91 -10.62 -10.96
C SER A 324 27.59 -11.77 -10.00
N SER A 325 28.16 -11.73 -8.80
CA SER A 325 28.02 -12.76 -7.77
C SER A 325 26.55 -13.08 -7.44
N GLY A 326 26.28 -14.35 -7.14
CA GLY A 326 24.92 -14.92 -7.06
C GLY A 326 23.96 -14.29 -6.03
N VAL A 327 24.44 -13.41 -5.15
CA VAL A 327 23.59 -12.73 -4.15
C VAL A 327 22.89 -11.51 -4.77
N ALA A 328 23.62 -10.65 -5.49
CA ALA A 328 23.04 -9.46 -6.14
C ALA A 328 22.02 -9.83 -7.23
N GLN A 329 22.27 -10.94 -7.94
CA GLN A 329 21.39 -11.41 -9.02
C GLN A 329 20.10 -12.07 -8.49
N THR A 330 20.15 -12.72 -7.32
CA THR A 330 18.97 -13.30 -6.67
C THR A 330 18.07 -12.21 -6.10
N TYR A 331 18.66 -11.18 -5.47
CA TYR A 331 17.91 -10.04 -4.95
C TYR A 331 17.41 -9.08 -6.03
N ALA A 332 18.16 -8.86 -7.12
CA ALA A 332 17.67 -8.10 -8.27
C ALA A 332 16.49 -8.81 -8.96
N ARG A 333 16.48 -10.15 -9.00
CA ARG A 333 15.33 -10.92 -9.50
C ARG A 333 14.13 -10.85 -8.57
N GLN A 334 14.33 -10.93 -7.25
CA GLN A 334 13.24 -10.71 -6.29
C GLN A 334 12.68 -9.28 -6.41
N ARG A 335 13.55 -8.26 -6.54
CA ARG A 335 13.13 -6.87 -6.75
C ARG A 335 12.43 -6.65 -8.09
N GLN A 336 12.91 -7.22 -9.19
CA GLN A 336 12.18 -7.18 -10.47
C GLN A 336 10.82 -7.87 -10.38
N VAL A 337 10.69 -8.90 -9.55
CA VAL A 337 9.40 -9.55 -9.28
C VAL A 337 8.51 -8.65 -8.42
N TYR A 338 9.04 -7.98 -7.38
CA TYR A 338 8.30 -7.00 -6.58
C TYR A 338 7.89 -5.77 -7.39
N ASP A 339 8.79 -5.15 -8.16
CA ASP A 339 8.52 -4.02 -9.04
C ASP A 339 7.50 -4.41 -10.13
N LEU A 340 7.57 -5.65 -10.65
CA LEU A 340 6.58 -6.18 -11.59
C LEU A 340 5.23 -6.41 -10.91
N ILE A 341 5.21 -6.93 -9.68
CA ILE A 341 4.00 -7.12 -8.87
C ILE A 341 3.39 -5.77 -8.53
N GLU A 342 4.16 -4.76 -8.12
CA GLU A 342 3.69 -3.40 -7.85
C GLU A 342 3.19 -2.72 -9.11
N LYS A 343 3.88 -2.85 -10.24
CA LYS A 343 3.42 -2.32 -11.53
C LYS A 343 2.14 -3.01 -11.99
N GLN A 344 2.02 -4.32 -11.76
CA GLN A 344 0.79 -5.06 -12.04
C GLN A 344 -0.33 -4.70 -11.06
N LEU A 345 -0.06 -4.54 -9.77
CA LEU A 345 -1.00 -4.08 -8.75
C LEU A 345 -1.49 -2.67 -9.04
N SER A 346 -0.59 -1.73 -9.36
CA SER A 346 -0.93 -0.37 -9.80
C SER A 346 -1.82 -0.37 -11.06
N SER A 347 -1.47 -1.20 -12.04
CA SER A 347 -2.31 -1.39 -13.24
C SER A 347 -3.67 -2.02 -12.89
N LEU A 348 -3.70 -2.98 -11.97
CA LEU A 348 -4.93 -3.61 -11.48
C LEU A 348 -5.79 -2.58 -10.74
N THR A 349 -5.19 -1.77 -9.86
CA THR A 349 -5.84 -0.70 -9.10
C THR A 349 -6.40 0.39 -10.02
N GLN A 350 -5.72 0.72 -11.12
CA GLN A 350 -6.26 1.60 -12.16
C GLN A 350 -7.48 0.98 -12.89
N ILE A 351 -7.53 -0.34 -13.04
CA ILE A 351 -8.65 -1.06 -13.66
C ILE A 351 -9.81 -1.27 -12.68
N THR A 352 -9.51 -1.55 -11.40
CA THR A 352 -10.51 -1.87 -10.37
C THR A 352 -11.08 -0.64 -9.70
N SER A 353 -10.34 0.48 -9.60
CA SER A 353 -10.86 1.74 -9.03
C SER A 353 -12.12 2.27 -9.74
N PRO A 354 -12.22 2.27 -11.08
CA PRO A 354 -13.45 2.61 -11.79
C PRO A 354 -14.60 1.62 -11.51
N MET A 355 -14.31 0.33 -11.34
CA MET A 355 -15.31 -0.68 -10.97
C MET A 355 -15.82 -0.46 -9.55
N ILE A 356 -14.94 -0.23 -8.58
CA ILE A 356 -15.30 0.08 -7.19
C ILE A 356 -16.10 1.38 -7.12
N ALA A 357 -15.69 2.42 -7.85
CA ALA A 357 -16.44 3.68 -7.96
C ALA A 357 -17.82 3.48 -8.61
N SER A 358 -17.92 2.62 -9.63
CA SER A 358 -19.20 2.27 -10.28
C SER A 358 -20.12 1.47 -9.35
N VAL A 359 -19.56 0.55 -8.55
CA VAL A 359 -20.31 -0.23 -7.56
C VAL A 359 -20.81 0.68 -6.43
N ASN A 360 -19.97 1.56 -5.90
CA ASN A 360 -20.36 2.53 -4.88
C ASN A 360 -21.44 3.49 -5.40
N LYS A 361 -21.29 3.99 -6.64
CA LYS A 361 -22.31 4.82 -7.28
C LYS A 361 -23.64 4.08 -7.47
N SER A 362 -23.59 2.80 -7.82
CA SER A 362 -24.80 1.96 -7.93
C SER A 362 -25.44 1.72 -6.57
N TYR A 363 -24.63 1.55 -5.52
CA TYR A 363 -25.08 1.42 -4.14
C TYR A 363 -25.75 2.71 -3.65
N ASP A 364 -25.17 3.88 -3.91
CA ASP A 364 -25.74 5.18 -3.54
C ASP A 364 -27.09 5.42 -4.22
N ILE A 365 -27.21 5.08 -5.51
CA ILE A 365 -28.48 5.15 -6.26
C ILE A 365 -29.53 4.22 -5.62
N ILE A 366 -29.14 3.00 -5.21
CA ILE A 366 -30.04 2.06 -4.54
C ILE A 366 -30.48 2.62 -3.17
N GLN A 367 -29.58 3.24 -2.40
CA GLN A 367 -29.92 3.88 -1.13
C GLN A 367 -30.88 5.07 -1.31
N GLU A 368 -30.67 5.89 -2.33
CA GLU A 368 -31.55 7.02 -2.65
C GLU A 368 -32.95 6.53 -3.05
N LEU A 369 -33.03 5.47 -3.86
CA LEU A 369 -34.30 4.83 -4.21
C LEU A 369 -35.02 4.24 -3.00
N LEU A 370 -34.30 3.56 -2.09
CA LEU A 370 -34.87 3.03 -0.85
C LEU A 370 -35.41 4.14 0.04
N THR A 371 -34.68 5.25 0.17
CA THR A 371 -35.09 6.41 0.97
C THR A 371 -36.37 7.04 0.42
N LYS A 372 -36.47 7.14 -0.91
CA LYS A 372 -37.65 7.68 -1.59
C LYS A 372 -38.88 6.79 -1.44
N VAL A 373 -38.69 5.46 -1.46
CA VAL A 373 -39.77 4.50 -1.18
C VAL A 373 -40.27 4.62 0.25
N ASP A 374 -39.36 4.77 1.23
CA ASP A 374 -39.72 4.97 2.63
C ASP A 374 -40.51 6.28 2.86
N GLU A 375 -40.11 7.36 2.18
CA GLU A 375 -40.80 8.65 2.25
C GLU A 375 -42.21 8.59 1.63
N ASP A 376 -42.34 7.97 0.45
CA ASP A 376 -43.64 7.71 -0.20
C ASP A 376 -44.57 6.87 0.69
N MET A 377 -44.03 5.82 1.32
CA MET A 377 -44.80 4.94 2.23
C MET A 377 -45.26 5.68 3.48
N ARG A 378 -44.43 6.60 3.98
CA ARG A 378 -44.77 7.45 5.14
C ARG A 378 -45.85 8.46 4.78
N GLN A 379 -45.73 9.14 3.64
CA GLN A 379 -46.75 10.07 3.16
C GLN A 379 -48.09 9.38 2.93
N ARG A 380 -48.10 8.17 2.34
CA ARG A 380 -49.33 7.37 2.15
C ARG A 380 -49.96 6.97 3.48
N SER A 381 -49.14 6.63 4.46
CA SER A 381 -49.60 6.25 5.80
C SER A 381 -50.16 7.45 6.56
N GLU A 382 -49.55 8.64 6.44
CA GLU A 382 -50.05 9.89 7.01
C GLU A 382 -51.35 10.35 6.34
N LEU A 383 -51.44 10.28 5.00
CA LEU A 383 -52.68 10.53 4.24
C LEU A 383 -53.81 9.58 4.68
N ALA A 384 -53.52 8.28 4.79
CA ALA A 384 -54.50 7.30 5.26
C ALA A 384 -54.95 7.57 6.69
N LEU A 385 -54.06 8.07 7.56
CA LEU A 385 -54.39 8.45 8.94
C LEU A 385 -55.26 9.71 9.01
N VAL A 386 -54.96 10.72 8.18
CA VAL A 386 -55.76 11.96 8.07
C VAL A 386 -57.14 11.67 7.50
N GLU A 387 -57.24 10.79 6.49
CA GLU A 387 -58.51 10.31 5.95
C GLU A 387 -59.31 9.54 7.01
N ALA A 388 -58.66 8.66 7.79
CA ALA A 388 -59.32 7.92 8.88
C ALA A 388 -59.80 8.81 10.03
N GLN A 389 -59.17 9.97 10.28
CA GLN A 389 -59.53 10.92 11.33
C GLN A 389 -60.60 11.94 10.89
N ASN A 390 -60.86 12.10 9.58
CA ASN A 390 -61.91 12.97 9.03
C ASN A 390 -62.90 12.16 8.16
N PRO A 391 -63.92 11.54 8.74
CA PRO A 391 -64.88 10.68 8.02
C PRO A 391 -65.78 11.44 7.01
N THR A 392 -65.67 12.76 6.91
CA THR A 392 -66.37 13.61 5.92
C THR A 392 -65.50 13.99 4.72
N SER A 393 -64.30 13.40 4.56
CA SER A 393 -63.44 13.63 3.40
C SER A 393 -64.14 13.19 2.09
N PRO A 394 -64.13 14.02 1.01
CA PRO A 394 -64.76 13.70 -0.27
C PRO A 394 -64.35 12.33 -0.82
N GLY A 395 -63.10 11.90 -0.61
CA GLY A 395 -62.61 10.60 -1.10
C GLY A 395 -63.25 9.39 -0.44
N ILE A 396 -63.62 9.49 0.84
CA ILE A 396 -64.35 8.42 1.56
C ILE A 396 -65.81 8.41 1.13
N GLN A 397 -66.42 9.59 0.93
CA GLN A 397 -67.78 9.68 0.36
C GLN A 397 -67.84 9.13 -1.07
N THR A 398 -66.85 9.40 -1.92
CA THR A 398 -66.80 8.84 -3.27
C THR A 398 -66.67 7.32 -3.23
N LYS A 399 -65.76 6.77 -2.42
CA LYS A 399 -65.63 5.31 -2.26
C LYS A 399 -66.84 4.64 -1.59
N LEU A 400 -67.49 5.33 -0.66
CA LEU A 400 -68.73 4.86 -0.02
C LEU A 400 -69.89 4.88 -1.02
N ASN A 401 -70.00 5.93 -1.85
CA ASN A 401 -71.00 6.01 -2.91
C ASN A 401 -70.74 4.98 -4.02
N GLU A 402 -69.49 4.76 -4.42
CA GLU A 402 -69.12 3.69 -5.36
C GLU A 402 -69.47 2.29 -4.80
N ALA A 403 -69.24 2.06 -3.50
CA ALA A 403 -69.62 0.81 -2.85
C ALA A 403 -71.15 0.65 -2.68
N LEU A 404 -71.87 1.74 -2.43
CA LEU A 404 -73.34 1.77 -2.33
C LEU A 404 -74.01 1.60 -3.72
N ASP A 405 -73.44 2.19 -4.77
CA ASP A 405 -73.86 1.99 -6.17
C ASP A 405 -73.59 0.54 -6.64
N PHE A 406 -72.48 -0.05 -6.18
CA PHE A 406 -72.19 -1.46 -6.42
C PHE A 406 -73.18 -2.38 -5.66
N ALA A 407 -73.53 -2.07 -4.42
CA ALA A 407 -74.49 -2.86 -3.64
C ALA A 407 -75.95 -2.72 -4.12
N SER A 408 -76.34 -1.54 -4.61
CA SER A 408 -77.68 -1.29 -5.17
C SER A 408 -77.87 -1.88 -6.59
N SER A 409 -76.80 -1.90 -7.40
CA SER A 409 -76.81 -2.62 -8.69
C SER A 409 -76.82 -4.14 -8.54
N ALA A 410 -76.33 -4.68 -7.41
CA ALA A 410 -76.42 -6.10 -7.08
C ALA A 410 -77.81 -6.54 -6.59
N THR A 411 -78.57 -5.65 -5.93
CA THR A 411 -79.91 -5.96 -5.39
C THR A 411 -81.05 -5.83 -6.41
N ASN A 412 -80.88 -4.99 -7.44
CA ASN A 412 -81.84 -4.88 -8.57
C ASN A 412 -81.75 -6.04 -9.60
N LYS A 413 -80.88 -7.02 -9.39
CA LYS A 413 -80.82 -8.26 -10.19
C LYS A 413 -81.50 -9.46 -9.52
N SER A 414 -82.17 -9.27 -8.37
CA SER A 414 -82.83 -10.35 -7.62
C SER A 414 -84.32 -10.12 -7.34
N SER A 415 -85.03 -9.39 -8.21
CA SER A 415 -86.50 -9.31 -8.21
C SER A 415 -87.09 -9.59 -9.57
#